data_AF-A0A2N6GJJ9-F1
#
_entry.id   AF-A0A2N6GJJ9-F1
#
_cell.length_a   1.000
_cell.length_b   1.000
_cell.length_c   1.000
_cell.angle_alpha   90.00
_cell.angle_beta   90.00
_cell.angle_gamma   90.00
#
_symmetry.space_group_name_H-M   'P 1'
#
loop_
_entity.id
_entity.type
_entity.pdbx_description
1 polymer ?
#
loop_
_entity_poly.entity_id
_entity_poly.type
_entity_poly.pdbx_seq_one_letter_code
_entity_poly.pdbx_strand_id
1 'polypeptide(L)'
;MPYPIGVIVNGQSAPPEDVTVTHAAQPHPIKDHLHIFGPALVIILAGFILAYQFVKPAPPTHIRIATGDPAGAYYLFGQKLAEYVAREDILLEVVTTQGSVDNIALLESGGADIAFVQSGTSAASRSGELQALGSLYFEPIWVFYRKPLEIGQLTDLTGKRIAIGTQGSGTRPVALQLLDDNAINDTNSTLILEGGEASAEALLSGAIDAAFFIASPKSPVVTRLLQSGQVQPLNFERADAYTRLHRHLSAVVLPQGVIDMQHNIPPQSTTLLAASASLVTTPALHPALIDLFLQAAESIHGQGGWFEQAGQFPSAEFLDYPLLKEAKRFYDYGPPFLQRYLPFWAATLVDRLKVMILPLLALLLPLIKIMPPIYRWRMRSRIYRWYRDILNVDRKLRENSISHADAMAELNLVEEDVSKLSVPLSFADELYDLRLHIGLVRERLDTEEK
;
A
#
# COMPACT_ATOMS: atom_id res chain seq x y z
N MET A 1 56.13 -53.00 58.97
CA MET A 1 56.89 -52.39 60.08
C MET A 1 56.66 -50.90 60.06
N PRO A 2 55.96 -50.34 61.06
CA PRO A 2 55.74 -48.91 61.21
C PRO A 2 56.71 -48.33 62.25
N TYR A 3 57.24 -47.14 62.00
CA TYR A 3 57.63 -46.23 63.08
C TYR A 3 57.30 -44.79 62.68
N PRO A 4 56.45 -44.10 63.46
CA PRO A 4 56.16 -42.68 63.34
C PRO A 4 57.02 -41.89 64.33
N ILE A 5 57.46 -40.68 63.99
CA ILE A 5 57.77 -39.66 64.99
C ILE A 5 57.34 -38.30 64.44
N GLY A 6 56.27 -37.77 65.02
CA GLY A 6 55.96 -36.35 64.94
C GLY A 6 56.80 -35.58 65.97
N VAL A 7 57.15 -34.35 65.63
CA VAL A 7 57.45 -33.29 66.60
C VAL A 7 56.78 -32.03 66.10
N ILE A 8 55.85 -31.53 66.89
CA ILE A 8 55.23 -30.21 66.79
C ILE A 8 56.18 -29.20 67.41
N VAL A 9 56.49 -28.11 66.70
CA VAL A 9 56.89 -26.84 67.34
C VAL A 9 56.12 -25.70 66.66
N ASN A 10 55.32 -25.03 67.48
CA ASN A 10 54.56 -23.82 67.19
C ASN A 10 55.48 -22.69 66.70
N GLY A 11 55.15 -22.13 65.54
CA GLY A 11 55.62 -20.83 65.08
C GLY A 11 54.44 -20.05 64.53
N GLN A 12 53.98 -19.05 65.29
CA GLN A 12 53.04 -18.04 64.81
C GLN A 12 53.67 -17.28 63.65
N SER A 13 53.00 -17.25 62.50
CA SER A 13 53.19 -16.21 61.49
C SER A 13 51.85 -15.95 60.81
N ALA A 14 51.41 -14.69 60.88
CA ALA A 14 50.20 -14.18 60.28
C ALA A 14 50.09 -14.53 58.78
N PRO A 15 48.88 -14.71 58.22
CA PRO A 15 48.69 -14.88 56.79
C PRO A 15 49.07 -13.57 56.06
N PRO A 16 49.77 -13.61 54.92
CA PRO A 16 50.05 -12.42 54.14
C PRO A 16 48.75 -11.89 53.51
N GLU A 17 48.63 -10.56 53.54
CA GLU A 17 47.52 -9.77 53.02
C GLU A 17 47.06 -10.20 51.62
N ASP A 18 45.74 -10.32 51.48
CA ASP A 18 45.04 -10.32 50.20
C ASP A 18 45.48 -9.08 49.40
N VAL A 19 46.34 -9.29 48.40
CA VAL A 19 46.57 -8.28 47.37
C VAL A 19 45.34 -8.32 46.45
N THR A 20 44.30 -7.61 46.86
CA THR A 20 43.23 -7.20 45.96
C THR A 20 43.86 -6.36 44.86
N VAL A 21 44.11 -6.98 43.71
CA VAL A 21 44.43 -6.27 42.47
C VAL A 21 43.18 -5.49 42.09
N THR A 22 43.13 -4.23 42.52
CA THR A 22 42.13 -3.27 42.08
C THR A 22 42.39 -3.00 40.60
N HIS A 23 41.70 -3.72 39.70
CA HIS A 23 41.63 -3.34 38.30
C HIS A 23 40.94 -1.97 38.21
N ALA A 24 41.74 -0.90 38.20
CA ALA A 24 41.25 0.43 37.90
C ALA A 24 40.51 0.39 36.56
N ALA A 25 39.22 0.75 36.58
CA ALA A 25 38.38 0.81 35.39
C ALA A 25 39.04 1.74 34.34
N GLN A 26 39.45 1.17 33.21
CA GLN A 26 40.01 1.93 32.11
C GLN A 26 38.95 2.88 31.52
N PRO A 27 39.30 4.15 31.23
CA PRO A 27 38.35 5.10 30.66
C PRO A 27 37.90 4.63 29.26
N HIS A 28 36.59 4.42 29.09
CA HIS A 28 36.02 3.91 27.84
C HIS A 28 36.28 4.86 26.64
N PRO A 29 36.75 4.34 25.48
CA PRO A 29 37.19 5.13 24.33
C PRO A 29 36.02 5.56 23.44
N ILE A 30 34.91 6.02 24.01
CA ILE A 30 33.68 6.33 23.25
C ILE A 30 33.91 7.49 22.25
N LYS A 31 34.76 8.46 22.62
CA LYS A 31 35.08 9.62 21.76
C LYS A 31 35.87 9.23 20.50
N ASP A 32 36.72 8.20 20.57
CA ASP A 32 37.56 7.79 19.44
C ASP A 32 36.77 7.01 18.38
N HIS A 33 35.78 6.21 18.79
CA HIS A 33 34.88 5.54 17.86
C HIS A 33 34.02 6.55 17.07
N LEU A 34 33.61 7.66 17.69
CA LEU A 34 32.79 8.68 17.06
C LEU A 34 33.50 9.37 15.88
N HIS A 35 34.80 9.64 15.99
CA HIS A 35 35.56 10.25 14.90
C HIS A 35 35.85 9.30 13.73
N ILE A 36 35.76 7.99 13.96
CA ILE A 36 36.06 6.95 12.96
C ILE A 36 34.79 6.56 12.22
N PHE A 37 33.72 6.25 12.95
CA PHE A 37 32.44 5.87 12.38
C PHE A 37 31.58 7.08 11.99
N GLY A 38 31.90 8.27 12.49
CA GLY A 38 31.17 9.51 12.17
C GLY A 38 31.09 9.82 10.67
N PRO A 39 32.20 9.92 9.93
CA PRO A 39 32.16 10.18 8.49
C PRO A 39 31.43 9.08 7.71
N ALA A 40 31.60 7.83 8.12
CA ALA A 40 30.94 6.68 7.54
C ALA A 40 29.41 6.77 7.71
N LEU A 41 28.96 7.11 8.93
CA LEU A 41 27.56 7.32 9.25
C LEU A 41 26.98 8.50 8.46
N VAL A 42 27.74 9.58 8.29
CA VAL A 42 27.33 10.74 7.47
C VAL A 42 27.16 10.34 6.01
N ILE A 43 28.06 9.53 5.43
CA ILE A 43 27.94 9.03 4.06
C ILE A 43 26.70 8.13 3.91
N ILE A 44 26.47 7.23 4.87
CA ILE A 44 25.27 6.38 4.88
C ILE A 44 24.01 7.24 4.98
N LEU A 45 23.98 8.23 5.87
CA LEU A 45 22.83 9.10 6.07
C LEU A 45 22.58 9.99 4.84
N ALA A 46 23.63 10.54 4.23
CA ALA A 46 23.51 11.32 3.00
C ALA A 46 22.98 10.46 1.84
N GLY A 47 23.48 9.23 1.70
CA GLY A 47 22.97 8.27 0.72
C GLY A 47 21.53 7.85 1.00
N PHE A 48 21.16 7.68 2.26
CA PHE A 48 19.79 7.40 2.68
C PHE A 48 18.85 8.57 2.35
N ILE A 49 19.24 9.81 2.64
CA ILE A 49 18.47 11.01 2.30
C ILE A 49 18.30 11.12 0.79
N LEU A 50 19.36 10.88 0.02
CA LEU A 50 19.29 10.88 -1.44
C LEU A 50 18.37 9.79 -1.98
N ALA A 51 18.46 8.56 -1.44
CA ALA A 51 17.59 7.45 -1.82
C ALA A 51 16.13 7.70 -1.42
N TYR A 52 15.89 8.37 -0.30
CA TYR A 52 14.55 8.70 0.19
C TYR A 52 13.78 9.60 -0.78
N GLN A 53 14.46 10.42 -1.57
CA GLN A 53 13.84 11.24 -2.62
C GLN A 53 13.20 10.41 -3.75
N PHE A 54 13.61 9.16 -3.93
CA PHE A 54 13.05 8.24 -4.93
C PHE A 54 11.97 7.31 -4.36
N VAL A 55 11.67 7.41 -3.06
CA VAL A 55 10.61 6.62 -2.43
C VAL A 55 9.28 7.27 -2.74
N LYS A 56 8.31 6.46 -3.22
CA LYS A 56 6.94 6.94 -3.48
C LYS A 56 6.35 7.59 -2.21
N PRO A 57 5.57 8.68 -2.35
CA PRO A 57 4.91 9.30 -1.21
C PRO A 57 4.01 8.30 -0.49
N ALA A 58 3.68 8.59 0.77
CA ALA A 58 2.66 7.81 1.47
C ALA A 58 1.32 7.90 0.70
N PRO A 59 0.49 6.85 0.72
CA PRO A 59 -0.85 6.95 0.18
C PRO A 59 -1.60 8.10 0.88
N PRO A 60 -2.44 8.85 0.15
CA PRO A 60 -3.28 9.86 0.76
C PRO A 60 -4.25 9.21 1.74
N THR A 61 -4.51 9.90 2.86
CA THR A 61 -5.41 9.44 3.93
C THR A 61 -6.83 9.97 3.76
N HIS A 62 -7.10 10.80 2.76
CA HIS A 62 -8.43 11.30 2.41
C HIS A 62 -8.66 11.08 0.92
N ILE A 63 -9.70 10.33 0.61
CA ILE A 63 -10.12 9.96 -0.75
C ILE A 63 -11.61 10.29 -0.88
N ARG A 64 -12.04 10.72 -2.06
CA ARG A 64 -13.45 10.94 -2.39
C ARG A 64 -13.95 9.87 -3.36
N ILE A 65 -15.08 9.25 -3.02
CA ILE A 65 -15.80 8.33 -3.90
C ILE A 65 -17.10 8.95 -4.40
N ALA A 66 -17.23 9.13 -5.71
CA ALA A 66 -18.50 9.55 -6.31
C ALA A 66 -19.45 8.35 -6.45
N THR A 67 -20.68 8.53 -5.98
CA THR A 67 -21.66 7.44 -5.83
C THR A 67 -22.95 7.73 -6.60
N GLY A 68 -24.01 8.15 -5.95
CA GLY A 68 -25.31 8.37 -6.57
C GLY A 68 -26.32 8.83 -5.53
N ASP A 69 -27.59 8.55 -5.81
CA ASP A 69 -28.69 8.85 -4.90
C ASP A 69 -28.49 8.16 -3.52
N PRO A 70 -28.78 8.85 -2.39
CA PRO A 70 -28.67 8.28 -1.05
C PRO A 70 -29.48 6.99 -0.80
N ALA A 71 -30.59 6.78 -1.52
CA ALA A 71 -31.38 5.56 -1.47
C ALA A 71 -30.88 4.48 -2.46
N GLY A 72 -29.87 4.80 -3.28
CA GLY A 72 -29.32 3.95 -4.31
C GLY A 72 -28.24 2.97 -3.84
N ALA A 73 -27.97 1.96 -4.67
CA ALA A 73 -26.97 0.93 -4.38
C ALA A 73 -25.55 1.50 -4.29
N TYR A 74 -25.17 2.44 -5.15
CA TYR A 74 -23.84 3.07 -5.13
C TYR A 74 -23.54 3.77 -3.81
N TYR A 75 -24.50 4.49 -3.24
CA TYR A 75 -24.31 5.17 -1.96
C TYR A 75 -24.16 4.16 -0.82
N LEU A 76 -25.00 3.11 -0.79
CA LEU A 76 -24.90 2.04 0.20
C LEU A 76 -23.55 1.30 0.12
N PHE A 77 -23.09 0.95 -1.08
CA PHE A 77 -21.80 0.29 -1.26
C PHE A 77 -20.62 1.23 -1.01
N GLY A 78 -20.74 2.51 -1.34
CA GLY A 78 -19.76 3.54 -0.99
C GLY A 78 -19.57 3.66 0.52
N GLN A 79 -20.65 3.61 1.30
CA GLN A 79 -20.57 3.59 2.76
C GLN A 79 -19.87 2.32 3.28
N LYS A 80 -20.18 1.15 2.73
CA LYS A 80 -19.49 -0.10 3.10
C LYS A 80 -18.00 -0.06 2.77
N LEU A 81 -17.64 0.52 1.61
CA LEU A 81 -16.23 0.76 1.27
C LEU A 81 -15.58 1.70 2.28
N ALA A 82 -16.27 2.77 2.68
CA ALA A 82 -15.76 3.73 3.65
C ALA A 82 -15.52 3.09 5.03
N GLU A 83 -16.47 2.30 5.51
CA GLU A 83 -16.32 1.52 6.74
C GLU A 83 -15.16 0.52 6.68
N TYR A 84 -14.94 -0.09 5.52
CA TYR A 84 -13.85 -1.05 5.33
C TYR A 84 -12.48 -0.36 5.41
N VAL A 85 -12.29 0.74 4.66
CA VAL A 85 -10.98 1.42 4.59
C VAL A 85 -10.69 2.29 5.81
N ALA A 86 -11.71 2.69 6.57
CA ALA A 86 -11.53 3.40 7.84
C ALA A 86 -10.74 2.58 8.88
N ARG A 87 -10.69 1.25 8.74
CA ARG A 87 -9.87 0.37 9.59
C ARG A 87 -8.36 0.57 9.40
N GLU A 88 -7.98 1.19 8.29
CA GLU A 88 -6.59 1.49 7.93
C GLU A 88 -6.29 2.99 8.03
N ASP A 89 -7.05 3.73 8.85
CA ASP A 89 -6.94 5.18 9.08
C ASP A 89 -7.09 6.03 7.80
N ILE A 90 -7.86 5.52 6.82
CA ILE A 90 -8.20 6.24 5.59
C ILE A 90 -9.63 6.75 5.66
N LEU A 91 -9.80 8.07 5.50
CA LEU A 91 -11.09 8.72 5.34
C LEU A 91 -11.54 8.60 3.87
N LEU A 92 -12.58 7.82 3.63
CA LEU A 92 -13.28 7.79 2.34
C LEU A 92 -14.56 8.62 2.42
N GLU A 93 -14.53 9.79 1.79
CA GLU A 93 -15.68 10.68 1.69
C GLU A 93 -16.63 10.21 0.58
N VAL A 94 -17.85 9.86 0.96
CA VAL A 94 -18.90 9.42 0.03
C VAL A 94 -19.62 10.64 -0.54
N VAL A 95 -19.40 10.92 -1.82
CA VAL A 95 -20.00 12.04 -2.54
C VAL A 95 -21.27 11.58 -3.25
N THR A 96 -22.40 12.20 -2.90
CA THR A 96 -23.70 11.96 -3.54
C THR A 96 -23.79 12.68 -4.88
N THR A 97 -24.33 12.03 -5.89
CA THR A 97 -24.39 12.53 -7.28
C THR A 97 -25.69 12.12 -7.94
N GLN A 98 -25.89 12.55 -9.19
CA GLN A 98 -27.02 12.08 -10.02
C GLN A 98 -26.77 10.70 -10.69
N GLY A 99 -25.61 10.08 -10.45
CA GLY A 99 -25.22 8.78 -10.99
C GLY A 99 -24.04 8.83 -11.96
N SER A 100 -23.90 7.80 -12.81
CA SER A 100 -22.69 7.52 -13.58
C SER A 100 -22.17 8.67 -14.45
N VAL A 101 -23.05 9.43 -15.11
CA VAL A 101 -22.63 10.57 -15.97
C VAL A 101 -22.00 11.69 -15.13
N ASP A 102 -22.57 11.99 -13.98
CA ASP A 102 -22.06 13.00 -13.03
C ASP A 102 -20.76 12.51 -12.36
N ASN A 103 -20.70 11.21 -12.03
CA ASN A 103 -19.52 10.55 -11.50
C ASN A 103 -18.31 10.64 -12.45
N ILE A 104 -18.53 10.39 -13.75
CA ILE A 104 -17.50 10.54 -14.78
C ILE A 104 -17.00 11.98 -14.82
N ALA A 105 -17.90 12.97 -14.79
CA ALA A 105 -17.53 14.38 -14.79
C ALA A 105 -16.74 14.79 -13.52
N LEU A 106 -17.08 14.24 -12.35
CA LEU A 106 -16.33 14.45 -11.11
C LEU A 106 -14.94 13.81 -11.15
N LEU A 107 -14.79 12.62 -11.74
CA LEU A 107 -13.46 12.01 -11.95
C LEU A 107 -12.59 12.87 -12.87
N GLU A 108 -13.15 13.33 -13.99
CA GLU A 108 -12.40 14.14 -14.97
C GLU A 108 -12.04 15.54 -14.47
N SER A 109 -12.87 16.13 -13.60
CA SER A 109 -12.61 17.43 -12.99
C SER A 109 -11.75 17.38 -11.72
N GLY A 110 -11.42 16.18 -11.23
CA GLY A 110 -10.72 15.99 -9.94
C GLY A 110 -11.60 16.27 -8.72
N GLY A 111 -12.93 16.30 -8.90
CA GLY A 111 -13.92 16.37 -7.82
C GLY A 111 -14.07 15.05 -7.05
N ALA A 112 -13.68 13.92 -7.65
CA ALA A 112 -13.60 12.61 -7.02
C ALA A 112 -12.33 11.88 -7.44
N ASP A 113 -11.85 10.98 -6.59
CA ASP A 113 -10.64 10.17 -6.85
C ASP A 113 -11.00 8.80 -7.44
N ILE A 114 -12.12 8.24 -6.97
CA ILE A 114 -12.72 7.00 -7.48
C ILE A 114 -14.23 7.21 -7.65
N ALA A 115 -14.87 6.41 -8.50
CA ALA A 115 -16.32 6.47 -8.65
C ALA A 115 -16.95 5.15 -9.06
N PHE A 116 -18.20 4.94 -8.68
CA PHE A 116 -19.03 3.91 -9.28
C PHE A 116 -19.49 4.36 -10.67
N VAL A 117 -19.33 3.52 -11.68
CA VAL A 117 -19.75 3.82 -13.04
C VAL A 117 -20.41 2.60 -13.66
N GLN A 118 -21.60 2.80 -14.21
CA GLN A 118 -22.36 1.79 -14.93
C GLN A 118 -21.78 1.62 -16.34
N SER A 119 -21.61 0.37 -16.80
CA SER A 119 -21.28 0.08 -18.19
C SER A 119 -22.34 0.64 -19.17
N GLY A 120 -21.92 1.04 -20.37
CA GLY A 120 -22.76 1.73 -21.36
C GLY A 120 -22.84 3.24 -21.16
N THR A 121 -22.12 3.79 -20.18
CA THR A 121 -22.02 5.24 -19.94
C THR A 121 -20.67 5.84 -20.35
N SER A 122 -19.76 5.03 -20.91
CA SER A 122 -18.42 5.46 -21.35
C SER A 122 -18.41 6.66 -22.32
N ALA A 123 -19.44 6.81 -23.16
CA ALA A 123 -19.59 7.94 -24.08
C ALA A 123 -19.68 9.31 -23.38
N ALA A 124 -19.95 9.35 -22.07
CA ALA A 124 -19.91 10.60 -21.30
C ALA A 124 -18.48 11.07 -20.98
N SER A 125 -17.48 10.18 -21.04
CA SER A 125 -16.08 10.56 -20.82
C SER A 125 -15.53 11.33 -22.01
N ARG A 126 -14.84 12.44 -21.74
CA ARG A 126 -14.23 13.31 -22.75
C ARG A 126 -12.71 13.14 -22.83
N SER A 127 -12.07 12.71 -21.74
CA SER A 127 -10.61 12.58 -21.69
C SER A 127 -10.11 11.27 -22.28
N GLY A 128 -10.88 10.18 -22.16
CA GLY A 128 -10.45 8.83 -22.51
C GLY A 128 -9.36 8.26 -21.58
N GLU A 129 -9.08 8.92 -20.45
CA GLU A 129 -8.00 8.54 -19.52
C GLU A 129 -8.48 7.69 -18.34
N LEU A 130 -9.80 7.50 -18.20
CA LEU A 130 -10.40 6.73 -17.11
C LEU A 130 -10.10 5.23 -17.25
N GLN A 131 -9.82 4.59 -16.12
CA GLN A 131 -9.50 3.17 -16.03
C GLN A 131 -10.33 2.49 -14.94
N ALA A 132 -10.72 1.26 -15.19
CA ALA A 132 -11.47 0.46 -14.21
C ALA A 132 -10.51 -0.26 -13.26
N LEU A 133 -10.88 -0.33 -11.98
CA LEU A 133 -10.32 -1.28 -11.03
C LEU A 133 -10.97 -2.67 -11.18
N GLY A 134 -12.25 -2.69 -11.52
CA GLY A 134 -13.01 -3.91 -11.73
C GLY A 134 -14.51 -3.66 -11.77
N SER A 135 -15.23 -4.61 -12.36
CA SER A 135 -16.67 -4.72 -12.21
C SER A 135 -16.98 -5.31 -10.83
N LEU A 136 -18.12 -4.95 -10.25
CA LEU A 136 -18.46 -5.22 -8.85
C LEU A 136 -19.73 -6.05 -8.70
N TYR A 137 -20.72 -5.84 -9.57
CA TYR A 137 -21.98 -6.58 -9.60
C TYR A 137 -22.77 -6.24 -10.87
N PHE A 138 -23.80 -7.03 -11.17
CA PHE A 138 -24.69 -6.75 -12.28
C PHE A 138 -25.83 -5.81 -11.86
N GLU A 139 -26.19 -4.91 -12.76
CA GLU A 139 -27.32 -3.98 -12.64
C GLU A 139 -28.38 -4.37 -13.67
N PRO A 140 -29.37 -5.20 -13.29
CA PRO A 140 -30.38 -5.68 -14.22
C PRO A 140 -31.20 -4.52 -14.78
N ILE A 141 -31.48 -4.62 -16.07
CA ILE A 141 -32.36 -3.75 -16.83
C ILE A 141 -33.75 -4.37 -16.78
N TRP A 142 -34.60 -3.79 -15.96
CA TRP A 142 -36.00 -4.16 -15.83
C TRP A 142 -36.82 -3.35 -16.83
N VAL A 143 -37.52 -4.05 -17.71
CA VAL A 143 -38.61 -3.45 -18.51
C VAL A 143 -39.90 -3.98 -17.96
N PHE A 144 -40.49 -3.26 -17.00
CA PHE A 144 -41.79 -3.63 -16.47
C PHE A 144 -42.88 -3.11 -17.38
N TYR A 145 -43.90 -3.92 -17.62
CA TYR A 145 -45.10 -3.50 -18.33
C TYR A 145 -46.35 -3.97 -17.59
N ARG A 146 -47.45 -3.25 -17.83
CA ARG A 146 -48.72 -3.52 -17.16
C ARG A 146 -49.45 -4.72 -17.72
N LYS A 147 -50.09 -5.51 -16.86
CA LYS A 147 -51.11 -6.47 -17.29
C LYS A 147 -52.40 -5.72 -17.67
N PRO A 148 -53.18 -6.19 -18.67
CA PRO A 148 -53.03 -7.45 -19.40
C PRO A 148 -52.25 -7.32 -20.72
N LEU A 149 -51.35 -6.34 -20.88
CA LEU A 149 -50.54 -6.28 -22.10
C LEU A 149 -49.71 -7.57 -22.21
N GLU A 150 -49.55 -8.07 -23.43
CA GLU A 150 -48.65 -9.17 -23.75
C GLU A 150 -47.51 -8.59 -24.58
N ILE A 151 -46.34 -8.47 -23.96
CA ILE A 151 -45.13 -7.92 -24.58
C ILE A 151 -44.09 -9.04 -24.56
N GLY A 152 -43.79 -9.58 -25.74
CA GLY A 152 -42.78 -10.63 -25.92
C GLY A 152 -41.42 -10.07 -26.30
N GLN A 153 -41.40 -8.92 -26.95
CA GLN A 153 -40.19 -8.26 -27.43
C GLN A 153 -40.32 -6.74 -27.39
N LEU A 154 -39.19 -6.03 -27.45
CA LEU A 154 -39.19 -4.56 -27.34
C LEU A 154 -40.01 -3.87 -28.43
N THR A 155 -40.05 -4.40 -29.66
CA THR A 155 -40.86 -3.81 -30.75
C THR A 155 -42.36 -3.72 -30.42
N ASP A 156 -42.87 -4.56 -29.52
CA ASP A 156 -44.28 -4.54 -29.09
C ASP A 156 -44.62 -3.29 -28.24
N LEU A 157 -43.60 -2.53 -27.84
CA LEU A 157 -43.74 -1.23 -27.19
C LEU A 157 -44.07 -0.09 -28.18
N THR A 158 -44.11 -0.35 -29.48
CA THR A 158 -44.52 0.67 -30.46
C THR A 158 -45.91 1.22 -30.15
N GLY A 159 -46.05 2.54 -30.12
CA GLY A 159 -47.31 3.24 -29.81
C GLY A 159 -47.66 3.26 -28.32
N LYS A 160 -46.75 2.82 -27.44
CA LYS A 160 -46.98 2.80 -25.99
C LYS A 160 -46.40 4.04 -25.30
N ARG A 161 -46.85 4.28 -24.08
CA ARG A 161 -46.28 5.27 -23.15
C ARG A 161 -45.18 4.61 -22.32
N ILE A 162 -43.94 5.05 -22.50
CA ILE A 162 -42.77 4.36 -21.97
C ILE A 162 -41.98 5.33 -21.09
N ALA A 163 -41.84 5.05 -19.80
CA ALA A 163 -40.91 5.78 -18.96
C ALA A 163 -39.49 5.29 -19.22
N ILE A 164 -38.60 6.21 -19.61
CA ILE A 164 -37.24 5.91 -20.06
C ILE A 164 -36.16 6.36 -19.07
N GLY A 165 -36.52 6.80 -17.87
CA GLY A 165 -35.59 7.34 -16.88
C GLY A 165 -35.45 8.87 -16.98
N THR A 166 -34.98 9.47 -15.87
CA THR A 166 -34.76 10.91 -15.76
C THR A 166 -33.49 11.35 -16.50
N GLN A 167 -33.38 12.66 -16.76
CA GLN A 167 -32.16 13.25 -17.30
C GLN A 167 -30.97 13.02 -16.35
N GLY A 168 -29.83 12.57 -16.89
CA GLY A 168 -28.61 12.27 -16.12
C GLY A 168 -28.56 10.86 -15.52
N SER A 169 -29.69 10.13 -15.47
CA SER A 169 -29.72 8.75 -14.98
C SER A 169 -29.00 7.77 -15.90
N GLY A 170 -28.42 6.70 -15.33
CA GLY A 170 -27.83 5.59 -16.09
C GLY A 170 -28.86 4.74 -16.87
N THR A 171 -30.14 4.82 -16.49
CA THR A 171 -31.24 4.12 -17.17
C THR A 171 -31.52 4.69 -18.57
N ARG A 172 -31.52 6.03 -18.71
CA ARG A 172 -31.92 6.71 -19.94
C ARG A 172 -31.08 6.37 -21.18
N PRO A 173 -29.74 6.43 -21.17
CA PRO A 173 -28.96 6.11 -22.36
C PRO A 173 -29.19 4.66 -22.83
N VAL A 174 -29.28 3.71 -21.88
CA VAL A 174 -29.52 2.29 -22.18
C VAL A 174 -30.94 2.07 -22.71
N ALA A 175 -31.95 2.70 -22.11
CA ALA A 175 -33.33 2.62 -22.57
C ALA A 175 -33.47 3.15 -24.00
N LEU A 176 -32.89 4.32 -24.29
CA LEU A 176 -32.91 4.91 -25.64
C LEU A 176 -32.18 4.02 -26.65
N GLN A 177 -31.02 3.46 -26.30
CA GLN A 177 -30.27 2.56 -27.17
C GLN A 177 -31.08 1.31 -27.53
N LEU A 178 -31.67 0.65 -26.53
CA LEU A 178 -32.48 -0.55 -26.75
C LEU A 178 -33.76 -0.25 -27.55
N LEU A 179 -34.38 0.92 -27.36
CA LEU A 179 -35.54 1.33 -28.14
C LEU A 179 -35.16 1.66 -29.60
N ASP A 180 -34.03 2.35 -29.82
CA ASP A 180 -33.53 2.71 -31.15
C ASP A 180 -33.18 1.48 -31.99
N ASP A 181 -32.54 0.46 -31.40
CA ASP A 181 -32.29 -0.84 -32.04
C ASP A 181 -33.57 -1.50 -32.58
N ASN A 182 -34.72 -1.17 -31.98
CA ASN A 182 -36.04 -1.69 -32.33
C ASN A 182 -36.90 -0.66 -33.07
N ALA A 183 -36.29 0.44 -33.55
CA ALA A 183 -36.92 1.53 -34.26
C ALA A 183 -38.06 2.22 -33.48
N ILE A 184 -37.99 2.26 -32.15
CA ILE A 184 -38.95 2.96 -31.28
C ILE A 184 -38.40 4.33 -30.91
N ASN A 185 -39.20 5.37 -31.15
CA ASN A 185 -38.82 6.76 -30.89
C ASN A 185 -40.06 7.65 -30.65
N ASP A 186 -39.84 8.94 -30.42
CA ASP A 186 -40.89 9.92 -30.13
C ASP A 186 -41.89 10.14 -31.28
N THR A 187 -41.61 9.65 -32.49
CA THR A 187 -42.54 9.77 -33.63
C THR A 187 -43.58 8.65 -33.67
N ASN A 188 -43.29 7.51 -33.05
CA ASN A 188 -44.17 6.34 -33.06
C ASN A 188 -44.63 5.88 -31.68
N SER A 189 -44.07 6.45 -30.61
CA SER A 189 -44.37 6.11 -29.21
C SER A 189 -44.26 7.36 -28.33
N THR A 190 -44.74 7.30 -27.09
CA THR A 190 -44.64 8.42 -26.14
C THR A 190 -43.55 8.12 -25.11
N LEU A 191 -42.38 8.74 -25.24
CA LEU A 191 -41.29 8.58 -24.27
C LEU A 191 -41.42 9.61 -23.15
N ILE A 192 -41.37 9.13 -21.91
CA ILE A 192 -41.62 9.92 -20.70
C ILE A 192 -40.33 9.98 -19.88
N LEU A 193 -39.86 11.21 -19.59
CA LEU A 193 -38.64 11.45 -18.80
C LEU A 193 -38.90 11.35 -17.30
N GLU A 194 -39.38 10.19 -16.87
CA GLU A 194 -39.59 9.84 -15.47
C GLU A 194 -38.79 8.56 -15.13
N GLY A 195 -38.46 8.40 -13.85
CA GLY A 195 -37.81 7.20 -13.33
C GLY A 195 -38.20 6.94 -11.88
N GLY A 196 -37.65 5.87 -11.30
CA GLY A 196 -37.79 5.56 -9.87
C GLY A 196 -39.24 5.42 -9.42
N GLU A 197 -39.57 5.98 -8.25
CA GLU A 197 -40.89 5.83 -7.64
C GLU A 197 -42.02 6.40 -8.51
N ALA A 198 -41.79 7.56 -9.15
CA ALA A 198 -42.79 8.20 -10.02
C ALA A 198 -43.20 7.28 -11.18
N SER A 199 -42.23 6.64 -11.85
CA SER A 199 -42.54 5.67 -12.91
C SER A 199 -43.21 4.41 -12.38
N ALA A 200 -42.88 3.96 -11.17
CA ALA A 200 -43.56 2.81 -10.58
C ALA A 200 -45.03 3.13 -10.27
N GLU A 201 -45.33 4.30 -9.68
CA GLU A 201 -46.69 4.77 -9.44
C GLU A 201 -47.47 4.98 -10.74
N ALA A 202 -46.86 5.60 -11.74
CA ALA A 202 -47.45 5.78 -13.06
C ALA A 202 -47.76 4.43 -13.73
N LEU A 203 -46.88 3.44 -13.56
CA LEU A 203 -47.09 2.10 -14.09
C LEU A 203 -48.20 1.37 -13.32
N LEU A 204 -48.26 1.47 -12.00
CA LEU A 204 -49.34 0.84 -11.23
C LEU A 204 -50.71 1.50 -11.48
N SER A 205 -50.76 2.81 -11.65
CA SER A 205 -52.01 3.56 -11.82
C SER A 205 -52.64 3.50 -13.22
N GLY A 206 -51.89 3.13 -14.27
CA GLY A 206 -52.43 3.20 -15.64
C GLY A 206 -51.92 4.37 -16.48
N ALA A 207 -51.11 5.25 -15.89
CA ALA A 207 -50.63 6.46 -16.57
C ALA A 207 -49.55 6.19 -17.63
N ILE A 208 -48.83 5.08 -17.54
CA ILE A 208 -47.87 4.61 -18.55
C ILE A 208 -48.02 3.12 -18.82
N ASP A 209 -47.51 2.61 -19.93
CA ASP A 209 -47.70 1.22 -20.33
C ASP A 209 -46.49 0.33 -19.99
N ALA A 210 -45.29 0.91 -20.05
CA ALA A 210 -44.04 0.27 -19.67
C ALA A 210 -43.07 1.28 -19.03
N ALA A 211 -42.12 0.77 -18.26
CA ALA A 211 -41.07 1.57 -17.64
C ALA A 211 -39.75 0.80 -17.56
N PHE A 212 -38.66 1.48 -17.92
CA PHE A 212 -37.30 1.01 -17.76
C PHE A 212 -36.77 1.36 -16.36
N PHE A 213 -36.08 0.41 -15.74
CA PHE A 213 -35.33 0.62 -14.51
C PHE A 213 -33.99 -0.10 -14.60
N ILE A 214 -32.91 0.57 -14.22
CA ILE A 214 -31.63 -0.10 -13.91
C ILE A 214 -31.43 0.02 -12.41
N ALA A 215 -31.67 -1.08 -11.71
CA ALA A 215 -31.68 -1.08 -10.25
C ALA A 215 -31.42 -2.47 -9.69
N SER A 216 -30.87 -2.50 -8.48
CA SER A 216 -30.72 -3.74 -7.71
C SER A 216 -32.08 -4.46 -7.61
N PRO A 217 -32.09 -5.80 -7.73
CA PRO A 217 -33.30 -6.58 -7.50
C PRO A 217 -33.92 -6.37 -6.10
N LYS A 218 -33.09 -6.00 -5.12
CA LYS A 218 -33.50 -5.73 -3.73
C LYS A 218 -33.92 -4.28 -3.51
N SER A 219 -33.94 -3.45 -4.55
CA SER A 219 -34.39 -2.07 -4.42
C SER A 219 -35.89 -2.04 -4.04
N PRO A 220 -36.34 -1.08 -3.22
CA PRO A 220 -37.73 -0.99 -2.81
C PRO A 220 -38.70 -0.90 -4.00
N VAL A 221 -38.32 -0.14 -5.04
CA VAL A 221 -39.13 0.05 -6.24
C VAL A 221 -39.32 -1.25 -7.03
N VAL A 222 -38.24 -2.00 -7.27
CA VAL A 222 -38.29 -3.27 -8.01
C VAL A 222 -39.06 -4.32 -7.21
N THR A 223 -38.81 -4.42 -5.91
CA THR A 223 -39.52 -5.35 -5.01
C THR A 223 -41.02 -5.09 -5.02
N ARG A 224 -41.43 -3.81 -4.91
CA ARG A 224 -42.85 -3.42 -4.96
C ARG A 224 -43.51 -3.79 -6.28
N LEU A 225 -42.84 -3.52 -7.41
CA LEU A 225 -43.35 -3.84 -8.73
C LEU A 225 -43.53 -5.36 -8.92
N LEU A 226 -42.52 -6.15 -8.55
CA LEU A 226 -42.57 -7.62 -8.63
C LEU A 226 -43.66 -8.25 -7.74
N GLN A 227 -43.93 -7.65 -6.58
CA GLN A 227 -44.95 -8.13 -5.64
C GLN A 227 -46.37 -7.60 -5.94
N SER A 228 -46.50 -6.58 -6.79
CA SER A 228 -47.80 -5.92 -7.05
C SER A 228 -48.84 -6.82 -7.72
N GLY A 229 -48.39 -7.85 -8.45
CA GLY A 229 -49.24 -8.70 -9.31
C GLY A 229 -49.79 -8.00 -10.57
N GLN A 230 -49.72 -6.67 -10.65
CA GLN A 230 -50.29 -5.83 -11.72
C GLN A 230 -49.34 -5.60 -12.90
N VAL A 231 -48.04 -5.78 -12.68
CA VAL A 231 -47.00 -5.63 -13.70
C VAL A 231 -46.17 -6.90 -13.78
N GLN A 232 -45.39 -7.04 -14.86
CA GLN A 232 -44.41 -8.11 -14.99
C GLN A 232 -43.19 -7.63 -15.78
N PRO A 233 -42.00 -8.19 -15.51
CA PRO A 233 -40.80 -7.87 -16.29
C PRO A 233 -40.86 -8.54 -17.67
N LEU A 234 -40.33 -7.85 -18.68
CA LEU A 234 -40.07 -8.40 -20.00
C LEU A 234 -39.03 -9.52 -19.93
N ASN A 235 -39.32 -10.63 -20.59
CA ASN A 235 -38.36 -11.68 -20.86
C ASN A 235 -37.61 -11.37 -22.16
N PHE A 236 -36.30 -11.15 -22.08
CA PHE A 236 -35.48 -10.85 -23.26
C PHE A 236 -35.12 -12.14 -24.01
N GLU A 237 -36.01 -12.62 -24.89
CA GLU A 237 -35.75 -13.80 -25.73
C GLU A 237 -34.50 -13.61 -26.62
N ARG A 238 -34.23 -12.37 -27.03
CA ARG A 238 -33.07 -12.00 -27.87
C ARG A 238 -31.88 -11.47 -27.07
N ALA A 239 -31.75 -11.82 -25.79
CA ALA A 239 -30.68 -11.30 -24.93
C ALA A 239 -29.27 -11.48 -25.56
N ASP A 240 -29.00 -12.65 -26.14
CA ASP A 240 -27.71 -12.93 -26.81
C ASP A 240 -27.42 -12.02 -28.01
N ALA A 241 -28.45 -11.54 -28.71
CA ALA A 241 -28.27 -10.57 -29.78
C ALA A 241 -27.84 -9.21 -29.22
N TYR A 242 -28.52 -8.75 -28.16
CA TYR A 242 -28.17 -7.49 -27.51
C TYR A 242 -26.78 -7.50 -26.90
N THR A 243 -26.33 -8.57 -26.25
CA THR A 243 -24.97 -8.66 -25.68
C THR A 243 -23.87 -8.70 -26.75
N ARG A 244 -24.20 -9.11 -27.98
CA ARG A 244 -23.27 -9.08 -29.13
C ARG A 244 -23.21 -7.71 -29.79
N LEU A 245 -24.34 -7.02 -29.89
CA LEU A 245 -24.41 -5.65 -30.41
C LEU A 245 -23.82 -4.65 -29.42
N HIS A 246 -24.09 -4.85 -28.13
CA HIS A 246 -23.72 -3.98 -27.03
C HIS A 246 -22.87 -4.76 -26.03
N ARG A 247 -21.55 -4.75 -26.26
CA ARG A 247 -20.57 -5.51 -25.46
C ARG A 247 -20.49 -5.12 -23.97
N HIS A 248 -21.04 -3.96 -23.63
CA HIS A 248 -21.13 -3.49 -22.26
C HIS A 248 -22.33 -4.11 -21.50
N LEU A 249 -23.22 -4.83 -22.18
CA LEU A 249 -24.36 -5.55 -21.60
C LEU A 249 -24.06 -7.04 -21.44
N SER A 250 -24.62 -7.60 -20.37
CA SER A 250 -24.61 -9.04 -20.08
C SER A 250 -26.03 -9.58 -20.05
N ALA A 251 -26.18 -10.88 -20.29
CA ALA A 251 -27.44 -11.59 -20.09
C ALA A 251 -27.43 -12.22 -18.70
N VAL A 252 -28.48 -11.99 -17.92
CA VAL A 252 -28.64 -12.57 -16.58
C VAL A 252 -30.01 -13.23 -16.48
N VAL A 253 -30.12 -14.27 -15.66
CA VAL A 253 -31.39 -14.99 -15.47
C VAL A 253 -31.87 -14.70 -14.06
N LEU A 254 -33.11 -14.22 -13.93
CA LEU A 254 -33.83 -14.18 -12.66
C LEU A 254 -34.49 -15.55 -12.47
N PRO A 255 -34.00 -16.40 -11.54
CA PRO A 255 -34.53 -17.74 -11.39
C PRO A 255 -35.97 -17.74 -10.88
N GLN A 256 -36.77 -18.71 -11.33
CA GLN A 256 -38.10 -18.97 -10.80
C GLN A 256 -38.07 -19.09 -9.27
N GLY A 257 -39.00 -18.41 -8.58
CA GLY A 257 -39.16 -18.50 -7.12
C GLY A 257 -38.07 -17.81 -6.28
N VAL A 258 -37.06 -17.19 -6.89
CA VAL A 258 -35.91 -16.62 -6.15
C VAL A 258 -36.29 -15.50 -5.18
N ILE A 259 -37.39 -14.79 -5.44
CA ILE A 259 -37.85 -13.66 -4.61
C ILE A 259 -38.68 -14.20 -3.45
N ASP A 260 -39.60 -15.11 -3.75
CA ASP A 260 -40.44 -15.77 -2.77
C ASP A 260 -40.72 -17.21 -3.23
N MET A 261 -40.06 -18.16 -2.57
CA MET A 261 -40.20 -19.58 -2.86
C MET A 261 -41.58 -20.13 -2.48
N GLN A 262 -42.22 -19.57 -1.44
CA GLN A 262 -43.54 -20.01 -1.00
C GLN A 262 -44.61 -19.64 -2.03
N HIS A 263 -44.52 -18.42 -2.56
CA HIS A 263 -45.49 -17.90 -3.53
C HIS A 263 -45.04 -18.07 -5.00
N ASN A 264 -43.89 -18.72 -5.24
CA ASN A 264 -43.28 -18.93 -6.56
C ASN A 264 -43.14 -17.61 -7.34
N ILE A 265 -42.43 -16.63 -6.78
CA ILE A 265 -42.18 -15.32 -7.38
C ILE A 265 -40.69 -15.22 -7.80
N PRO A 266 -40.37 -14.95 -9.07
CA PRO A 266 -41.27 -14.92 -10.23
C PRO A 266 -41.82 -16.32 -10.57
N PRO A 267 -42.97 -16.41 -11.27
CA PRO A 267 -43.62 -17.70 -11.58
C PRO A 267 -42.83 -18.57 -12.57
N GLN A 268 -41.93 -17.97 -13.33
CA GLN A 268 -41.02 -18.63 -14.27
C GLN A 268 -39.69 -17.89 -14.27
N SER A 269 -38.63 -18.54 -14.76
CA SER A 269 -37.33 -17.88 -14.92
C SER A 269 -37.41 -16.84 -16.04
N THR A 270 -36.90 -15.64 -15.78
CA THR A 270 -36.93 -14.52 -16.74
C THR A 270 -35.51 -14.14 -17.12
N THR A 271 -35.21 -14.12 -18.42
CA THR A 271 -33.94 -13.60 -18.94
C THR A 271 -34.02 -12.08 -19.00
N LEU A 272 -33.05 -11.42 -18.37
CA LEU A 272 -32.89 -9.98 -18.37
C LEU A 272 -31.56 -9.61 -19.03
N LEU A 273 -31.48 -8.37 -19.49
CA LEU A 273 -30.19 -7.73 -19.75
C LEU A 273 -29.69 -7.09 -18.46
N ALA A 274 -28.39 -6.95 -18.31
CA ALA A 274 -27.78 -6.24 -17.21
C ALA A 274 -26.61 -5.39 -17.68
N ALA A 275 -26.52 -4.19 -17.13
CA ALA A 275 -25.27 -3.44 -17.12
C ALA A 275 -24.38 -3.96 -15.98
N SER A 276 -23.15 -3.47 -15.91
CA SER A 276 -22.18 -3.84 -14.88
C SER A 276 -21.76 -2.59 -14.13
N ALA A 277 -21.88 -2.60 -12.81
CA ALA A 277 -21.33 -1.55 -11.97
C ALA A 277 -19.83 -1.75 -11.84
N SER A 278 -19.03 -0.74 -12.14
CA SER A 278 -17.57 -0.80 -12.03
C SER A 278 -17.03 0.28 -11.11
N LEU A 279 -15.91 0.00 -10.44
CA LEU A 279 -15.13 1.02 -9.75
C LEU A 279 -14.12 1.61 -10.74
N VAL A 280 -14.22 2.90 -11.02
CA VAL A 280 -13.42 3.61 -12.03
C VAL A 280 -12.61 4.71 -11.37
N THR A 281 -11.42 4.96 -11.89
CA THR A 281 -10.46 5.93 -11.38
C THR A 281 -9.66 6.56 -12.51
N THR A 282 -8.89 7.60 -12.18
CA THR A 282 -7.78 8.07 -13.03
C THR A 282 -6.50 7.27 -12.71
N PRO A 283 -5.50 7.26 -13.61
CA PRO A 283 -4.18 6.64 -13.35
C PRO A 283 -3.38 7.30 -12.22
N ALA A 284 -3.86 8.43 -11.67
CA ALA A 284 -3.21 9.14 -10.57
C ALA A 284 -3.44 8.48 -9.20
N LEU A 285 -4.38 7.54 -9.08
CA LEU A 285 -4.67 6.86 -7.83
C LEU A 285 -3.45 6.07 -7.33
N HIS A 286 -3.15 6.22 -6.04
CA HIS A 286 -1.97 5.59 -5.45
C HIS A 286 -2.09 4.04 -5.47
N PRO A 287 -1.06 3.30 -5.94
CA PRO A 287 -1.16 1.84 -6.11
C PRO A 287 -1.58 1.03 -4.88
N ALA A 288 -1.14 1.44 -3.69
CA ALA A 288 -1.53 0.77 -2.45
C ALA A 288 -3.05 0.83 -2.21
N LEU A 289 -3.71 1.93 -2.57
CA LEU A 289 -5.15 2.09 -2.40
C LEU A 289 -5.94 1.18 -3.33
N ILE A 290 -5.41 0.89 -4.53
CA ILE A 290 -6.03 -0.03 -5.49
C ILE A 290 -6.20 -1.41 -4.86
N ASP A 291 -5.12 -1.97 -4.29
CA ASP A 291 -5.17 -3.28 -3.65
C ASP A 291 -6.16 -3.28 -2.47
N LEU A 292 -6.21 -2.18 -1.72
CA LEU A 292 -7.14 -2.03 -0.58
C LEU A 292 -8.61 -1.98 -1.04
N PHE A 293 -8.91 -1.20 -2.08
CA PHE A 293 -10.26 -1.13 -2.64
C PHE A 293 -10.71 -2.44 -3.27
N LEU A 294 -9.81 -3.19 -3.92
CA LEU A 294 -10.13 -4.50 -4.48
C LEU A 294 -10.39 -5.55 -3.39
N GLN A 295 -9.62 -5.54 -2.29
CA GLN A 295 -9.92 -6.37 -1.12
C GLN A 295 -11.26 -6.01 -0.48
N ALA A 296 -11.54 -4.71 -0.35
CA ALA A 296 -12.83 -4.25 0.15
C ALA A 296 -13.97 -4.70 -0.77
N ALA A 297 -13.80 -4.58 -2.09
CA ALA A 297 -14.75 -5.05 -3.08
C ALA A 297 -14.98 -6.56 -3.00
N GLU A 298 -13.93 -7.37 -2.86
CA GLU A 298 -14.03 -8.83 -2.66
C GLU A 298 -14.82 -9.16 -1.39
N SER A 299 -14.56 -8.45 -0.28
CA SER A 299 -15.30 -8.64 0.96
C SER A 299 -16.79 -8.26 0.85
N ILE A 300 -17.13 -7.29 0.01
CA ILE A 300 -18.51 -6.76 -0.11
C ILE A 300 -19.32 -7.54 -1.17
N HIS A 301 -18.70 -7.89 -2.29
CA HIS A 301 -19.36 -8.44 -3.47
C HIS A 301 -19.06 -9.92 -3.74
N GLY A 302 -18.06 -10.51 -3.08
CA GLY A 302 -17.61 -11.88 -3.33
C GLY A 302 -18.59 -12.98 -2.93
N GLN A 303 -19.63 -12.69 -2.14
CA GLN A 303 -20.63 -13.70 -1.74
C GLN A 303 -21.58 -14.09 -2.88
N GLY A 304 -21.68 -13.28 -3.94
CA GLY A 304 -22.66 -13.47 -5.00
C GLY A 304 -24.06 -12.93 -4.64
N GLY A 305 -25.02 -13.21 -5.51
CA GLY A 305 -26.36 -12.62 -5.44
C GLY A 305 -27.42 -13.45 -6.17
N TRP A 306 -28.49 -12.78 -6.60
CA TRP A 306 -29.54 -13.44 -7.40
C TRP A 306 -29.10 -13.65 -8.85
N PHE A 307 -28.16 -12.84 -9.33
CA PHE A 307 -27.65 -12.88 -10.70
C PHE A 307 -26.18 -13.33 -10.76
N GLU A 308 -25.44 -13.09 -9.68
CA GLU A 308 -24.01 -13.32 -9.56
C GLU A 308 -23.70 -14.62 -8.82
N GLN A 309 -22.70 -15.35 -9.30
CA GLN A 309 -22.16 -16.50 -8.58
C GLN A 309 -21.17 -16.05 -7.48
N ALA A 310 -20.99 -16.89 -6.46
CA ALA A 310 -19.97 -16.66 -5.45
C ALA A 310 -18.57 -16.60 -6.09
N GLY A 311 -17.78 -15.59 -5.72
CA GLY A 311 -16.45 -15.34 -6.29
C GLY A 311 -16.46 -14.77 -7.72
N GLN A 312 -17.63 -14.47 -8.31
CA GLN A 312 -17.68 -13.87 -9.64
C GLN A 312 -17.22 -12.41 -9.64
N PHE A 313 -17.43 -11.68 -8.55
CA PHE A 313 -17.04 -10.28 -8.41
C PHE A 313 -16.18 -10.04 -7.16
N PRO A 314 -15.26 -9.06 -7.17
CA PRO A 314 -14.93 -8.17 -8.28
C PRO A 314 -14.27 -8.90 -9.45
N SER A 315 -14.43 -8.38 -10.67
CA SER A 315 -13.93 -9.03 -11.90
C SER A 315 -13.19 -8.08 -12.83
N ALA A 316 -12.23 -8.64 -13.56
CA ALA A 316 -11.56 -8.02 -14.70
C ALA A 316 -12.40 -8.10 -16.00
N GLU A 317 -13.53 -8.82 -15.96
CA GLU A 317 -14.50 -8.93 -17.05
C GLU A 317 -15.62 -7.90 -16.93
N PHE A 318 -16.47 -7.81 -17.95
CA PHE A 318 -17.65 -6.93 -17.98
C PHE A 318 -17.32 -5.43 -17.80
N LEU A 319 -16.18 -5.00 -18.32
CA LEU A 319 -15.69 -3.63 -18.22
C LEU A 319 -16.00 -2.81 -19.47
N ASP A 320 -16.37 -1.55 -19.25
CA ASP A 320 -16.52 -0.54 -20.31
C ASP A 320 -15.26 0.35 -20.46
N TYR A 321 -14.40 0.35 -19.43
CA TYR A 321 -13.12 1.06 -19.39
C TYR A 321 -11.95 0.08 -19.36
N PRO A 322 -10.76 0.47 -19.87
CA PRO A 322 -9.58 -0.37 -19.78
C PRO A 322 -9.22 -0.66 -18.33
N LEU A 323 -8.82 -1.90 -18.06
CA LEU A 323 -8.42 -2.32 -16.72
C LEU A 323 -7.08 -1.67 -16.33
N LEU A 324 -7.04 -1.07 -15.15
CA LEU A 324 -5.83 -0.49 -14.57
C LEU A 324 -4.77 -1.57 -14.36
N LYS A 325 -3.52 -1.28 -14.73
CA LYS A 325 -2.43 -2.27 -14.73
C LYS A 325 -2.20 -2.90 -13.35
N GLU A 326 -2.26 -2.09 -12.31
CA GLU A 326 -2.13 -2.51 -10.92
C GLU A 326 -3.31 -3.40 -10.50
N ALA A 327 -4.53 -3.10 -10.96
CA ALA A 327 -5.70 -3.94 -10.72
C ALA A 327 -5.57 -5.28 -11.45
N LYS A 328 -5.07 -5.31 -12.69
CA LYS A 328 -4.76 -6.56 -13.41
C LYS A 328 -3.84 -7.48 -12.59
N ARG A 329 -2.80 -6.92 -11.97
CA ARG A 329 -1.88 -7.68 -11.10
C ARG A 329 -2.62 -8.31 -9.91
N PHE A 330 -3.58 -7.59 -9.32
CA PHE A 330 -4.38 -8.12 -8.23
C PHE A 330 -5.21 -9.34 -8.68
N TYR A 331 -5.84 -9.31 -9.84
CA TYR A 331 -6.57 -10.49 -10.34
C TYR A 331 -5.65 -11.66 -10.73
N ASP A 332 -4.47 -11.37 -11.30
CA ASP A 332 -3.52 -12.40 -11.72
C ASP A 332 -2.83 -13.11 -10.52
N TYR A 333 -2.54 -12.37 -9.44
CA TYR A 333 -1.67 -12.85 -8.35
C TYR A 333 -2.26 -12.69 -6.93
N GLY A 334 -3.40 -12.03 -6.78
CA GLY A 334 -3.98 -11.64 -5.50
C GLY A 334 -3.27 -10.45 -4.83
N PRO A 335 -3.58 -10.17 -3.55
CA PRO A 335 -2.92 -9.10 -2.81
C PRO A 335 -1.40 -9.37 -2.68
N PRO A 336 -0.57 -8.31 -2.64
CA PRO A 336 0.87 -8.42 -2.43
C PRO A 336 1.21 -9.27 -1.20
N PHE A 337 2.30 -10.04 -1.29
CA PHE A 337 2.72 -10.98 -0.23
C PHE A 337 2.72 -10.37 1.18
N LEU A 338 3.22 -9.14 1.31
CA LEU A 338 3.30 -8.45 2.60
C LEU A 338 1.92 -8.11 3.17
N GLN A 339 0.95 -7.75 2.33
CA GLN A 339 -0.42 -7.44 2.76
C GLN A 339 -1.18 -8.68 3.25
N ARG A 340 -0.70 -9.89 2.94
CA ARG A 340 -1.31 -11.14 3.44
C ARG A 340 -1.01 -11.42 4.91
N TYR A 341 0.06 -10.82 5.45
CA TYR A 341 0.55 -11.11 6.80
C TYR A 341 0.70 -9.86 7.68
N LEU A 342 0.72 -8.67 7.08
CA LEU A 342 0.91 -7.40 7.77
C LEU A 342 -0.28 -6.46 7.54
N PRO A 343 -0.64 -5.61 8.53
CA PRO A 343 -1.58 -4.51 8.34
C PRO A 343 -1.17 -3.59 7.18
N PHE A 344 -2.15 -2.89 6.58
CA PHE A 344 -1.92 -2.08 5.37
C PHE A 344 -0.79 -1.06 5.54
N TRP A 345 -0.75 -0.34 6.66
CA TRP A 345 0.28 0.67 6.93
C TRP A 345 1.69 0.05 6.95
N ALA A 346 1.84 -1.13 7.55
CA ALA A 346 3.12 -1.82 7.69
C ALA A 346 3.57 -2.40 6.34
N ALA A 347 2.65 -3.04 5.61
CA ALA A 347 2.92 -3.54 4.27
C ALA A 347 3.35 -2.40 3.33
N THR A 348 2.66 -1.26 3.39
CA THR A 348 2.98 -0.08 2.57
C THR A 348 4.31 0.54 2.96
N LEU A 349 4.65 0.60 4.26
CA LEU A 349 5.95 1.10 4.71
C LEU A 349 7.09 0.22 4.17
N VAL A 350 6.97 -1.09 4.29
CA VAL A 350 7.99 -2.02 3.78
C VAL A 350 8.10 -1.94 2.25
N ASP A 351 6.98 -1.87 1.54
CA ASP A 351 6.97 -1.74 0.07
C ASP A 351 7.66 -0.45 -0.41
N ARG A 352 7.53 0.63 0.37
CA ARG A 352 8.22 1.91 0.12
C ARG A 352 9.72 1.82 0.43
N LEU A 353 10.09 1.21 1.55
CA LEU A 353 11.48 1.13 2.00
C LEU A 353 12.31 0.09 1.24
N LYS A 354 11.69 -0.93 0.60
CA LYS A 354 12.44 -1.95 -0.14
C LYS A 354 13.31 -1.38 -1.27
N VAL A 355 12.87 -0.28 -1.88
CA VAL A 355 13.63 0.42 -2.93
C VAL A 355 14.91 1.04 -2.38
N MET A 356 14.92 1.42 -1.09
CA MET A 356 16.10 1.96 -0.40
C MET A 356 17.14 0.90 -0.04
N ILE A 357 16.76 -0.38 0.01
CA ILE A 357 17.67 -1.46 0.39
C ILE A 357 18.84 -1.55 -0.60
N LEU A 358 18.58 -1.46 -1.91
CA LEU A 358 19.62 -1.63 -2.92
C LEU A 358 20.69 -0.52 -2.87
N PRO A 359 20.36 0.79 -2.87
CA PRO A 359 21.34 1.85 -2.67
C PRO A 359 22.07 1.76 -1.32
N LEU A 360 21.35 1.40 -0.25
CA LEU A 360 21.94 1.25 1.08
C LEU A 360 22.99 0.14 1.09
N LEU A 361 22.68 -1.03 0.50
CA LEU A 361 23.64 -2.12 0.34
C LEU A 361 24.83 -1.72 -0.54
N ALA A 362 24.58 -1.00 -1.64
CA ALA A 362 25.64 -0.50 -2.51
C ALA A 362 26.62 0.45 -1.82
N LEU A 363 26.15 1.24 -0.85
CA LEU A 363 27.00 2.11 -0.02
C LEU A 363 27.68 1.35 1.13
N LEU A 364 26.97 0.41 1.75
CA LEU A 364 27.45 -0.33 2.92
C LEU A 364 28.62 -1.26 2.57
N LEU A 365 28.55 -1.96 1.43
CA LEU A 365 29.57 -2.90 0.98
C LEU A 365 30.99 -2.31 0.87
N PRO A 366 31.24 -1.19 0.16
CA PRO A 366 32.56 -0.57 0.11
C PRO A 366 32.98 -0.01 1.48
N LEU A 367 32.04 0.52 2.27
CA LEU A 367 32.32 1.03 3.61
C LEU A 367 32.87 -0.06 4.52
N ILE A 368 32.26 -1.25 4.51
CA ILE A 368 32.73 -2.41 5.28
C ILE A 368 34.17 -2.79 4.89
N LYS A 369 34.54 -2.65 3.61
CA LYS A 369 35.89 -2.96 3.13
C LYS A 369 36.91 -1.87 3.48
N ILE A 370 36.51 -0.60 3.47
CA ILE A 370 37.39 0.56 3.66
C ILE A 370 37.57 0.91 5.15
N MET A 371 36.59 0.59 6.02
CA MET A 371 36.67 0.93 7.45
C MET A 371 37.85 0.26 8.17
N PRO A 372 38.09 -1.07 8.03
CA PRO A 372 39.17 -1.74 8.74
C PRO A 372 40.59 -1.20 8.42
N PRO A 373 40.99 -0.95 7.15
CA PRO A 373 42.31 -0.39 6.87
C PRO A 373 42.46 1.06 7.37
N ILE A 374 41.43 1.91 7.25
CA ILE A 374 41.49 3.29 7.77
C ILE A 374 41.62 3.29 9.30
N TYR A 375 40.86 2.43 9.97
CA TYR A 375 40.95 2.25 11.43
C TYR A 375 42.37 1.87 11.85
N ARG A 376 42.95 0.84 11.21
CA ARG A 376 44.34 0.42 11.47
C ARG A 376 45.36 1.53 11.20
N TRP A 377 45.25 2.21 10.07
CA TRP A 377 46.16 3.31 9.72
C TRP A 377 46.12 4.45 10.74
N ARG A 378 44.93 4.86 11.20
CA ARG A 378 44.77 5.94 12.17
C ARG A 378 45.31 5.55 13.56
N MET A 379 45.01 4.34 14.03
CA MET A 379 45.53 3.82 15.29
C MET A 379 47.06 3.73 15.27
N ARG A 380 47.62 3.16 14.20
CA ARG A 380 49.08 3.13 14.02
C ARG A 380 49.69 4.52 13.93
N SER A 381 49.10 5.44 13.17
CA SER A 381 49.61 6.81 13.03
C SER A 381 49.70 7.57 14.35
N ARG A 382 48.78 7.31 15.29
CA ARG A 382 48.85 7.85 16.65
C ARG A 382 50.07 7.32 17.41
N ILE A 383 50.36 6.02 17.32
CA ILE A 383 51.52 5.39 17.94
C ILE A 383 52.83 5.87 17.28
N TYR A 384 52.88 5.88 15.95
CA TYR A 384 54.06 6.28 15.16
C TYR A 384 54.44 7.76 15.30
N ARG A 385 53.53 8.64 15.71
CA ARG A 385 53.87 10.04 15.98
C ARG A 385 54.89 10.13 17.12
N TRP A 386 54.62 9.43 18.23
CA TRP A 386 55.51 9.37 19.38
C TRP A 386 56.80 8.61 19.10
N TYR A 387 56.73 7.57 18.26
CA TYR A 387 57.93 6.89 17.78
C TYR A 387 58.89 7.84 17.04
N ARG A 388 58.35 8.77 16.24
CA ARG A 388 59.15 9.82 15.58
C ARG A 388 59.75 10.81 16.56
N ASP A 389 59.02 11.16 17.62
CA ASP A 389 59.50 12.08 18.63
C ASP A 389 60.68 11.47 19.41
N ILE A 390 60.61 10.19 19.78
CA ILE A 390 61.71 9.46 20.41
C ILE A 390 62.93 9.36 19.49
N LEU A 391 62.72 9.00 18.20
CA LEU A 391 63.81 8.95 17.23
C LEU A 391 64.46 10.32 16.99
N ASN A 392 63.69 11.41 17.08
CA ASN A 392 64.25 12.74 17.00
C ASN A 392 65.12 13.06 18.21
N VAL A 393 64.70 12.70 19.43
CA VAL A 393 65.51 12.84 20.65
C VAL A 393 66.80 12.03 20.54
N ASP A 394 66.70 10.75 20.17
CA ASP A 394 67.85 9.86 19.99
C ASP A 394 68.79 10.33 18.85
N ARG A 395 68.27 10.88 17.75
CA ARG A 395 69.11 11.49 16.70
C ARG A 395 69.82 12.74 17.20
N LYS A 396 69.10 13.66 17.86
CA LYS A 396 69.68 14.91 18.39
C LYS A 396 70.84 14.61 19.36
N LEU A 397 70.67 13.56 20.18
CA LEU A 397 71.70 13.04 21.09
C LEU A 397 72.93 12.54 20.33
N ARG A 398 72.76 11.66 19.34
CA ARG A 398 73.89 11.16 18.52
C ARG A 398 74.65 12.26 17.77
N GLU A 399 73.94 13.31 17.36
CA GLU A 399 74.51 14.46 16.65
C GLU A 399 75.11 15.52 17.60
N ASN A 400 75.11 15.30 18.93
CA ASN A 400 75.53 16.26 19.95
C ASN A 400 74.85 17.64 19.83
N SER A 401 73.63 17.65 19.30
CA SER A 401 72.88 18.88 19.02
C SER A 401 71.95 19.30 20.17
N ILE A 402 71.87 18.50 21.23
CA ILE A 402 71.10 18.76 22.45
C ILE A 402 71.91 18.33 23.68
N SER A 403 71.74 19.02 24.81
CA SER A 403 72.34 18.62 26.10
C SER A 403 71.66 17.36 26.65
N HIS A 404 72.39 16.52 27.38
CA HIS A 404 71.84 15.34 28.05
C HIS A 404 70.65 15.70 28.97
N ALA A 405 70.75 16.81 29.70
CA ALA A 405 69.67 17.28 30.59
C ALA A 405 68.39 17.66 29.82
N ASP A 406 68.55 18.32 28.67
CA ASP A 406 67.43 18.74 27.82
C ASP A 406 66.80 17.54 27.09
N ALA A 407 67.61 16.57 26.68
CA ALA A 407 67.13 15.33 26.08
C ALA A 407 66.36 14.46 27.07
N MET A 408 66.81 14.37 28.33
CA MET A 408 66.10 13.68 29.40
C MET A 408 64.76 14.37 29.72
N ALA A 409 64.72 15.70 29.70
CA ALA A 409 63.49 16.46 29.86
C ALA A 409 62.50 16.23 28.69
N GLU A 410 62.96 16.26 27.43
CA GLU A 410 62.14 15.93 26.25
C GLU A 410 61.62 14.48 26.33
N LEU A 411 62.45 13.52 26.78
CA LEU A 411 62.06 12.11 26.91
C LEU A 411 61.00 11.88 28.00
N ASN A 412 61.14 12.53 29.16
CA ASN A 412 60.15 12.45 30.25
C ASN A 412 58.77 13.00 29.81
N LEU A 413 58.74 14.08 29.03
CA LEU A 413 57.49 14.63 28.48
C LEU A 413 56.83 13.65 27.51
N VAL A 414 57.62 13.02 26.64
CA VAL A 414 57.10 12.00 25.70
C VAL A 414 56.60 10.76 26.45
N GLU A 415 57.30 10.31 27.49
CA GLU A 415 56.87 9.17 28.33
C GLU A 415 55.54 9.47 29.05
N GLU A 416 55.41 10.66 29.64
CA GLU A 416 54.17 11.08 30.32
C GLU A 416 52.99 11.10 29.33
N ASP A 417 53.18 11.63 28.13
CA ASP A 417 52.14 11.68 27.12
C ASP A 417 51.80 10.29 26.55
N VAL A 418 52.79 9.41 26.39
CA VAL A 418 52.58 8.01 25.97
C VAL A 418 51.85 7.18 27.04
N SER A 419 52.06 7.49 28.33
CA SER A 419 51.35 6.82 29.43
C SER A 419 49.84 7.05 29.40
N LYS A 420 49.41 8.21 28.89
CA LYS A 420 48.00 8.62 28.75
C LYS A 420 47.31 8.03 27.51
N LEU A 421 48.06 7.37 26.62
CA LEU A 421 47.49 6.75 25.42
C LEU A 421 46.79 5.44 25.76
N SER A 422 45.47 5.43 25.60
CA SER A 422 44.67 4.21 25.62
C SER A 422 44.46 3.71 24.19
N VAL A 423 44.98 2.52 23.86
CA VAL A 423 44.76 1.85 22.57
C VAL A 423 44.03 0.51 22.77
N PRO A 424 43.22 0.05 21.79
CA PRO A 424 42.61 -1.27 21.84
C PRO A 424 43.66 -2.39 21.94
N LEU A 425 43.27 -3.53 22.52
CA LEU A 425 44.14 -4.72 22.69
C LEU A 425 44.81 -5.18 21.40
N SER A 426 44.16 -5.02 20.24
CA SER A 426 44.72 -5.37 18.93
C SER A 426 45.93 -4.55 18.51
N PHE A 427 46.25 -3.47 19.23
CA PHE A 427 47.44 -2.62 19.02
C PHE A 427 48.31 -2.50 20.27
N ALA A 428 48.11 -3.39 21.26
CA ALA A 428 48.85 -3.35 22.52
C ALA A 428 50.33 -3.64 22.32
N ASP A 429 50.66 -4.56 21.41
CA ASP A 429 52.04 -4.93 21.09
C ASP A 429 52.84 -3.71 20.56
N GLU A 430 52.27 -2.95 19.62
CA GLU A 430 52.95 -1.76 19.09
C GLU A 430 53.11 -0.63 20.14
N LEU A 431 52.21 -0.54 21.11
CA LEU A 431 52.37 0.40 22.24
C LEU A 431 53.43 -0.10 23.24
N TYR A 432 53.51 -1.41 23.45
CA TYR A 432 54.53 -2.02 24.32
C TYR A 432 55.93 -1.83 23.75
N ASP A 433 56.12 -2.06 22.45
CA ASP A 433 57.38 -1.83 21.75
C ASP A 433 57.83 -0.36 21.86
N LEU A 434 56.89 0.58 21.74
CA LEU A 434 57.16 2.01 21.91
C LEU A 434 57.70 2.30 23.33
N ARG A 435 57.07 1.75 24.37
CA ARG A 435 57.50 1.92 25.77
C ARG A 435 58.86 1.26 26.02
N LEU A 436 59.11 0.10 25.43
CA LEU A 436 60.41 -0.57 25.52
C LEU A 436 61.52 0.29 24.91
N HIS A 437 61.25 0.94 23.77
CA HIS A 437 62.20 1.83 23.12
C HIS A 437 62.51 3.09 23.95
N ILE A 438 61.49 3.68 24.60
CA ILE A 438 61.70 4.77 25.57
C ILE A 438 62.66 4.33 26.68
N GLY A 439 62.44 3.13 27.24
CA GLY A 439 63.30 2.56 28.28
C GLY A 439 64.74 2.37 27.82
N LEU A 440 64.97 1.88 26.59
CA LEU A 440 66.31 1.69 26.03
C LEU A 440 67.07 3.01 25.80
N VAL A 441 66.39 4.05 25.31
CA VAL A 441 67.01 5.37 25.11
C VAL A 441 67.35 6.01 26.45
N ARG A 442 66.49 5.83 27.45
CA ARG A 442 66.72 6.29 28.83
C ARG A 442 67.94 5.60 29.45
N GLU A 443 68.04 4.28 29.33
CA GLU A 443 69.18 3.52 29.86
C GLU A 443 70.51 3.96 29.23
N ARG A 444 70.52 4.31 27.93
CA ARG A 444 71.71 4.89 27.29
C ARG A 444 72.09 6.25 27.86
N LEU A 445 71.11 7.13 28.05
CA LEU A 445 71.34 8.44 28.67
C LEU A 445 71.92 8.32 30.08
N ASP A 446 71.40 7.37 30.87
CA ASP A 446 71.88 7.09 32.24
C ASP A 446 73.29 6.44 32.26
N THR A 447 73.70 5.79 31.16
CA THR A 447 75.01 5.12 31.04
C THR A 447 76.11 6.05 30.52
N GLU A 448 75.78 7.01 29.66
CA GLU A 448 76.74 8.01 29.12
C GLU A 448 76.99 9.20 30.08
N GLU A 449 76.17 9.38 31.13
CA GLU A 449 76.38 10.39 32.19
C GLU A 449 77.38 9.93 33.28
N LYS A 450 77.77 8.65 33.29
CA LYS A 450 78.82 8.08 34.16
C LYS A 450 80.18 8.05 33.48
#